data_AF-A0A7W2YXH7-F1
#
_entry.id   AF-A0A7W2YXH7-F1
#
_cell.length_a   1.000
_cell.length_b   1.000
_cell.length_c   1.000
_cell.angle_alpha   90.00
_cell.angle_beta   90.00
_cell.angle_gamma   90.00
#
_symmetry.space_group_name_H-M   'P 1'
#
loop_
_entity.id
_entity.type
_entity.pdbx_description
1 polymer ?
#
loop_
_entity_poly.entity_id
_entity_poly.type
_entity_poly.pdbx_seq_one_letter_code
_entity_poly.pdbx_strand_id
1 'polypeptide(L)'
;MTRLNTESALPYALNRVGVLMNADPADPLETEGVLNPATAWGPDGELYLFPRMVAAGNVSRIGRARVVIEDGVPVGVERQGVVLSPDEGFERGAHNAGVEDPRITFIPDLGVHVMTYVAYGPLGPRPALAVSTDTISWRRLGPLHFTYQPHLSTDLNFFPNKDLVFFPEIVPGPDGRASFAMLHRPMWDLDWLRPGEGAPVPAGVADGRPSIWIAYVDAEAARRDLSALTSLRHSAPVAAPEMPFEVAKIGAGPPPLRVPEGWLLVHHGVTGPVARGFELSHGAVYRAGGMLLDPDDPARVLARSQEPWLSPETREETVGTLGNVVFPTAIERIAGTLYVFYGMADSAIGVAALERTAD
;
A
#
# COMPACT_ATOMS: atom_id res chain seq x y z
N MET A 1 -12.66 24.63 6.79
CA MET A 1 -11.19 24.59 6.68
C MET A 1 -10.60 25.05 8.00
N THR A 2 -10.45 24.13 8.95
CA THR A 2 -9.73 24.39 10.19
C THR A 2 -8.25 24.41 9.81
N ARG A 3 -7.57 25.54 9.99
CA ARG A 3 -6.11 25.58 9.81
C ARG A 3 -5.51 24.59 10.80
N LEU A 4 -4.82 23.57 10.31
CA LEU A 4 -4.02 22.67 11.13
C LEU A 4 -3.06 23.52 11.97
N ASN A 5 -3.01 23.25 13.26
CA ASN A 5 -2.17 23.96 14.21
C ASN A 5 -0.70 23.78 13.79
N THR A 6 0.04 24.87 13.64
CA THR A 6 1.33 24.95 12.92
C THR A 6 2.52 24.31 13.65
N GLU A 7 2.29 23.51 14.70
CA GLU A 7 3.34 23.02 15.61
C GLU A 7 3.46 21.49 15.80
N SER A 8 2.66 20.63 15.16
CA SER A 8 2.85 19.18 15.37
C SER A 8 3.94 18.63 14.44
N ALA A 9 5.21 18.81 14.79
CA ALA A 9 6.23 17.87 14.35
C ALA A 9 5.79 16.48 14.84
N LEU A 10 5.50 15.58 13.90
CA LEU A 10 5.30 14.17 14.23
C LEU A 10 6.54 13.70 15.00
N PRO A 11 6.40 13.03 16.16
CA PRO A 11 7.54 12.62 16.98
C PRO A 11 8.21 11.37 16.40
N TYR A 12 8.33 11.29 15.07
CA TYR A 12 8.84 10.14 14.34
C TYR A 12 9.72 10.60 13.17
N ALA A 13 10.74 9.82 12.86
CA ALA A 13 11.59 9.99 11.68
C ALA A 13 11.95 8.62 11.08
N LEU A 14 12.27 8.61 9.79
CA LEU A 14 12.81 7.44 9.08
C LEU A 14 14.29 7.65 8.79
N ASN A 15 15.11 6.68 9.21
CA ASN A 15 16.55 6.66 8.95
C ASN A 15 16.88 5.47 8.05
N ARG A 16 17.60 5.70 6.95
CA ARG A 16 18.07 4.60 6.08
C ARG A 16 18.92 3.60 6.84
N VAL A 17 18.64 2.32 6.63
CA VAL A 17 19.49 1.22 7.08
C VAL A 17 20.31 0.71 5.91
N GLY A 18 19.66 0.37 4.79
CA GLY A 18 20.37 -0.11 3.60
C GLY A 18 19.47 -0.85 2.61
N VAL A 19 20.12 -1.47 1.63
CA VAL A 19 19.48 -2.32 0.63
C VAL A 19 19.31 -3.72 1.23
N LEU A 20 18.09 -4.25 1.16
CA LEU A 20 17.75 -5.57 1.68
C LEU A 20 17.73 -6.64 0.57
N MET A 21 17.21 -6.30 -0.60
CA MET A 21 17.04 -7.24 -1.70
C MET A 21 17.24 -6.54 -3.04
N ASN A 22 18.14 -7.08 -3.86
CA ASN A 22 18.28 -6.76 -5.27
C ASN A 22 17.72 -7.91 -6.11
N ALA A 23 17.29 -7.61 -7.33
CA ALA A 23 16.92 -8.64 -8.31
C ALA A 23 18.08 -9.61 -8.55
N ASP A 24 17.78 -10.91 -8.62
CA ASP A 24 18.71 -11.94 -9.05
C ASP A 24 18.77 -11.95 -10.58
N PRO A 25 19.90 -11.57 -11.20
CA PRO A 25 20.01 -11.53 -12.65
C PRO A 25 19.92 -12.92 -13.31
N ALA A 26 20.06 -14.00 -12.53
CA ALA A 26 19.88 -15.37 -13.00
C ALA A 26 18.42 -15.84 -12.95
N ASP A 27 17.54 -15.15 -12.20
CA ASP A 27 16.13 -15.50 -12.11
C ASP A 27 15.32 -14.74 -13.17
N PRO A 28 14.76 -15.43 -14.19
CA PRO A 28 13.95 -14.77 -15.20
C PRO A 28 12.69 -14.10 -14.63
N LEU A 29 12.24 -14.49 -13.43
CA LEU A 29 11.08 -13.92 -12.76
C LEU A 29 11.36 -12.54 -12.12
N GLU A 30 12.63 -12.15 -11.99
CA GLU A 30 13.07 -10.88 -11.39
C GLU A 30 13.71 -9.94 -12.43
N THR A 31 13.62 -10.27 -13.73
CA THR A 31 14.28 -9.56 -14.84
C THR A 31 14.05 -8.04 -14.83
N GLU A 32 12.83 -7.60 -14.51
CA GLU A 32 12.46 -6.17 -14.48
C GLU A 32 12.47 -5.59 -13.06
N GLY A 33 12.83 -6.40 -12.05
CA GLY A 33 13.05 -5.96 -10.68
C GLY A 33 12.34 -6.79 -9.60
N VAL A 34 12.70 -6.47 -8.36
CA VAL A 34 11.96 -6.84 -7.15
C VAL A 34 11.53 -5.57 -6.44
N LEU A 35 10.23 -5.43 -6.21
CA LEU A 35 9.62 -4.16 -5.84
C LEU A 35 8.70 -4.32 -4.63
N ASN A 36 8.41 -3.19 -4.00
CA ASN A 36 7.19 -2.92 -3.22
C ASN A 36 6.72 -4.11 -2.35
N PRO A 37 7.54 -4.58 -1.40
CA PRO A 37 7.24 -5.81 -0.68
C PRO A 37 6.16 -5.62 0.39
N ALA A 38 5.44 -6.70 0.70
CA ALA A 38 4.79 -6.84 2.00
C ALA A 38 5.71 -7.61 2.97
N THR A 39 5.33 -7.66 4.24
CA THR A 39 5.95 -8.50 5.26
C THR A 39 4.89 -9.28 6.03
N ALA A 40 5.27 -10.44 6.59
CA ALA A 40 4.45 -11.15 7.55
C ALA A 40 5.31 -12.04 8.46
N TRP A 41 4.93 -12.13 9.72
CA TRP A 41 5.48 -13.13 10.64
C TRP A 41 4.80 -14.48 10.41
N GLY A 42 5.61 -15.50 10.14
CA GLY A 42 5.12 -16.87 10.01
C GLY A 42 4.74 -17.48 11.36
N PRO A 43 3.93 -18.56 11.37
CA PRO A 43 3.62 -19.30 12.60
C PRO A 43 4.85 -19.99 13.23
N ASP A 44 5.96 -20.07 12.48
CA ASP A 44 7.27 -20.53 12.94
C ASP A 44 8.07 -19.45 13.69
N GLY A 45 7.56 -18.22 13.75
CA GLY A 45 8.23 -17.09 14.40
C GLY A 45 9.28 -16.40 13.53
N GLU A 46 9.43 -16.81 12.26
CA GLU A 46 10.32 -16.14 11.31
C GLU A 46 9.61 -15.00 10.60
N LEU A 47 10.38 -13.98 10.21
CA LEU A 47 9.87 -12.88 9.41
C LEU A 47 10.06 -13.18 7.92
N TYR A 48 9.01 -12.96 7.14
CA TYR A 48 9.01 -13.16 5.69
C TYR A 48 8.74 -11.87 4.94
N LEU A 49 9.47 -11.68 3.85
CA LEU A 49 9.28 -10.67 2.83
C LEU A 49 8.48 -11.26 1.66
N PHE A 50 7.53 -10.48 1.14
CA PHE A 50 6.71 -10.84 -0.01
C PHE A 50 6.91 -9.82 -1.13
N PRO A 51 8.02 -9.92 -1.89
CA PRO A 51 8.34 -8.97 -2.96
C PRO A 51 7.42 -9.14 -4.16
N ARG A 52 7.09 -8.02 -4.84
CA ARG A 52 6.61 -8.06 -6.22
C ARG A 52 7.80 -8.40 -7.11
N MET A 53 7.80 -9.60 -7.69
CA MET A 53 8.80 -10.04 -8.67
C MET A 53 8.27 -9.76 -10.07
N VAL A 54 9.04 -9.08 -10.92
CA VAL A 54 8.59 -8.69 -12.27
C VAL A 54 9.45 -9.37 -13.33
N ALA A 55 8.80 -10.23 -14.12
CA ALA A 55 9.41 -10.84 -15.29
C ALA A 55 9.26 -9.94 -16.53
N ALA A 56 10.02 -10.28 -17.57
CA ALA A 56 9.95 -9.63 -18.87
C ALA A 56 8.50 -9.47 -19.38
N GLY A 57 8.18 -8.27 -19.87
CA GLY A 57 6.83 -7.92 -20.31
C GLY A 57 5.92 -7.44 -19.17
N ASN A 58 6.50 -6.95 -18.07
CA ASN A 58 5.80 -6.52 -16.86
C ASN A 58 4.81 -7.56 -16.31
N VAL A 59 5.22 -8.84 -16.29
CA VAL A 59 4.41 -9.91 -15.70
C VAL A 59 4.81 -10.12 -14.25
N SER A 60 3.96 -9.66 -13.33
CA SER A 60 4.28 -9.62 -11.90
C SER A 60 3.73 -10.81 -11.11
N ARG A 61 4.45 -11.18 -10.05
CA ARG A 61 4.13 -12.26 -9.10
C ARG A 61 4.47 -11.81 -7.69
N ILE A 62 3.90 -12.48 -6.68
CA ILE A 62 4.32 -12.30 -5.29
C ILE A 62 5.25 -13.44 -4.89
N GLY A 63 6.51 -13.09 -4.62
CA GLY A 63 7.51 -13.98 -4.08
C GLY A 63 7.35 -14.20 -2.58
N ARG A 64 8.15 -15.09 -2.03
CA ARG A 64 8.38 -15.23 -0.59
C ARG A 64 9.88 -15.38 -0.34
N ALA A 65 10.39 -14.67 0.65
CA ALA A 65 11.77 -14.79 1.09
C ALA A 65 11.85 -14.62 2.61
N ARG A 66 12.66 -15.43 3.30
CA ARG A 66 12.91 -15.28 4.74
C ARG A 66 13.82 -14.07 4.96
N VAL A 67 13.48 -13.18 5.88
CA VAL A 67 14.33 -12.02 6.22
C VAL A 67 15.48 -12.50 7.10
N VAL A 68 16.72 -12.19 6.69
CA VAL A 68 17.91 -12.45 7.50
C VAL A 68 18.11 -11.27 8.46
N ILE A 69 18.12 -11.58 9.76
CA ILE A 69 18.27 -10.60 10.83
C ILE A 69 19.58 -10.87 11.58
N GLU A 70 20.44 -9.87 11.63
CA GLU A 70 21.73 -9.91 12.36
C GLU A 70 21.73 -8.79 13.41
N ASP A 71 21.98 -9.13 14.68
CA ASP A 71 21.99 -8.19 15.81
C ASP A 71 20.74 -7.28 15.88
N GLY A 72 19.57 -7.84 15.52
CA GLY A 72 18.29 -7.14 15.53
C GLY A 72 18.00 -6.30 14.29
N VAL A 73 18.90 -6.31 13.29
CA VAL A 73 18.79 -5.52 12.06
C VAL A 73 18.52 -6.43 10.85
N PRO A 74 17.54 -6.11 9.98
CA PRO A 74 17.38 -6.78 8.69
C PRO A 74 18.56 -6.47 7.76
N VAL A 75 19.25 -7.51 7.29
CA VAL A 75 20.47 -7.36 6.45
C VAL A 75 20.37 -8.04 5.09
N GLY A 76 19.39 -8.92 4.88
CA GLY A 76 19.21 -9.60 3.60
C GLY A 76 17.99 -10.50 3.59
N VAL A 77 17.89 -11.34 2.55
CA VAL A 77 16.82 -12.33 2.42
C VAL A 77 17.30 -13.66 1.85
N GLU A 78 16.60 -14.73 2.20
CA GLU A 78 16.72 -16.05 1.59
C GLU A 78 15.46 -16.36 0.77
N ARG A 79 15.59 -16.43 -0.55
CA ARG A 79 14.47 -16.68 -1.48
C ARG A 79 13.86 -18.06 -1.28
N GLN A 80 12.53 -18.13 -1.35
CA GLN A 80 11.75 -19.37 -1.19
C GLN A 80 10.74 -19.60 -2.33
N GLY A 81 10.85 -18.82 -3.41
CA GLY A 81 10.03 -18.97 -4.61
C GLY A 81 8.79 -18.08 -4.62
N VAL A 82 7.78 -18.49 -5.38
CA VAL A 82 6.56 -17.72 -5.64
C VAL A 82 5.39 -18.30 -4.84
N VAL A 83 4.60 -17.42 -4.21
CA VAL A 83 3.39 -17.80 -3.46
C VAL A 83 2.08 -17.35 -4.14
N LEU A 84 2.15 -16.35 -5.03
CA LEU A 84 1.00 -15.91 -5.81
C LEU A 84 1.44 -15.55 -7.24
N SER A 85 0.88 -16.22 -8.24
CA SER A 85 1.02 -15.90 -9.66
C SER A 85 -0.28 -15.29 -10.20
N PRO A 86 -0.31 -14.68 -11.39
CA PRO A 86 -1.57 -14.26 -12.02
C PRO A 86 -2.31 -15.48 -12.61
N ASP A 87 -2.90 -16.28 -11.72
CA ASP A 87 -3.53 -17.58 -12.03
C ASP A 87 -5.02 -17.47 -12.35
N GLU A 88 -5.65 -16.34 -12.02
CA GLU A 88 -7.08 -16.10 -12.25
C GLU A 88 -7.35 -15.30 -13.53
N GLY A 89 -8.57 -15.45 -14.07
CA GLY A 89 -8.99 -14.72 -15.28
C GLY A 89 -9.03 -13.21 -15.11
N PHE A 90 -9.27 -12.71 -13.88
CA PHE A 90 -9.24 -11.27 -13.58
C PHE A 90 -7.83 -10.73 -13.33
N GLU A 91 -6.81 -11.59 -13.31
CA GLU A 91 -5.38 -11.23 -13.16
C GLU A 91 -4.63 -11.29 -14.50
N ARG A 92 -5.32 -11.65 -15.61
CA ARG A 92 -4.74 -11.84 -16.94
C ARG A 92 -5.55 -11.16 -18.03
N GLY A 93 -4.97 -10.16 -18.67
CA GLY A 93 -5.43 -9.61 -19.94
C GLY A 93 -4.81 -10.30 -21.16
N ALA A 94 -5.14 -9.80 -22.36
CA ALA A 94 -4.59 -10.33 -23.61
C ALA A 94 -3.08 -10.02 -23.78
N HIS A 95 -2.62 -8.92 -23.18
CA HIS A 95 -1.25 -8.39 -23.34
C HIS A 95 -0.60 -8.02 -22.00
N ASN A 96 -1.23 -8.37 -20.88
CA ASN A 96 -0.78 -8.05 -19.53
C ASN A 96 -1.22 -9.14 -18.56
N ALA A 97 -0.47 -9.33 -17.49
CA ALA A 97 -0.87 -10.20 -16.39
C ALA A 97 -0.09 -9.81 -15.14
N GLY A 98 -0.73 -9.79 -13.97
CA GLY A 98 0.01 -9.44 -12.77
C GLY A 98 -0.78 -9.52 -11.47
N VAL A 99 -0.05 -9.81 -10.41
CA VAL A 99 -0.42 -9.52 -9.02
C VAL A 99 0.63 -8.56 -8.46
N GLU A 100 0.21 -7.35 -8.10
CA GLU A 100 1.10 -6.22 -7.91
C GLU A 100 0.99 -5.60 -6.51
N ASP A 101 2.12 -5.02 -6.07
CA ASP A 101 2.27 -4.15 -4.90
C ASP A 101 1.54 -4.65 -3.64
N PRO A 102 1.87 -5.86 -3.15
CA PRO A 102 1.17 -6.48 -2.04
C PRO A 102 1.32 -5.64 -0.76
N ARG A 103 0.25 -5.57 0.05
CA ARG A 103 0.35 -5.26 1.48
C ARG A 103 -0.25 -6.42 2.25
N ILE A 104 0.39 -6.80 3.34
CA ILE A 104 -0.13 -7.85 4.23
C ILE A 104 -0.39 -7.22 5.59
N THR A 105 -1.60 -7.42 6.09
CA THR A 105 -1.98 -7.10 7.47
C THR A 105 -2.36 -8.40 8.16
N PHE A 106 -1.71 -8.74 9.28
CA PHE A 106 -2.25 -9.75 10.17
C PHE A 106 -3.43 -9.14 10.94
N ILE A 107 -4.60 -9.78 10.88
CA ILE A 107 -5.80 -9.36 11.60
C ILE A 107 -6.03 -10.35 12.75
N PRO A 108 -5.63 -10.03 13.99
CA PRO A 108 -5.70 -10.96 15.12
C PRO A 108 -7.11 -11.47 15.39
N ASP A 109 -8.12 -10.60 15.21
CA ASP A 109 -9.53 -10.94 15.43
C ASP A 109 -10.04 -12.05 14.50
N LEU A 110 -9.50 -12.14 13.29
CA LEU A 110 -9.84 -13.17 12.30
C LEU A 110 -8.83 -14.32 12.28
N GLY A 111 -7.68 -14.17 12.93
CA GLY A 111 -6.61 -15.17 12.94
C GLY A 111 -5.97 -15.43 11.57
N VAL A 112 -6.00 -14.44 10.67
CA VAL A 112 -5.49 -14.58 9.29
C VAL A 112 -4.64 -13.40 8.86
N HIS A 113 -3.68 -13.67 7.99
CA HIS A 113 -3.02 -12.67 7.18
C HIS A 113 -3.92 -12.32 5.98
N VAL A 114 -4.17 -11.04 5.77
CA VAL A 114 -4.90 -10.51 4.62
C VAL A 114 -3.92 -9.78 3.72
N MET A 115 -3.73 -10.31 2.51
CA MET A 115 -2.96 -9.66 1.45
C MET A 115 -3.90 -8.87 0.55
N THR A 116 -3.75 -7.56 0.52
CA THR A 116 -4.25 -6.72 -0.56
C THR A 116 -3.22 -6.72 -1.69
N TYR A 117 -3.69 -6.78 -2.93
CA TYR A 117 -2.84 -6.63 -4.10
C TYR A 117 -3.65 -6.02 -5.25
N VAL A 118 -2.93 -5.56 -6.28
CA VAL A 118 -3.53 -5.08 -7.52
C VAL A 118 -3.44 -6.20 -8.56
N ALA A 119 -4.60 -6.74 -8.96
CA ALA A 119 -4.72 -7.69 -10.06
C ALA A 119 -4.70 -6.93 -11.39
N TYR A 120 -3.72 -7.19 -12.26
CA TYR A 120 -3.62 -6.53 -13.55
C TYR A 120 -4.25 -7.38 -14.66
N GLY A 121 -5.57 -7.23 -14.82
CA GLY A 121 -6.39 -8.05 -15.71
C GLY A 121 -6.81 -7.40 -17.03
N PRO A 122 -7.85 -7.94 -17.69
CA PRO A 122 -8.34 -7.46 -18.99
C PRO A 122 -8.81 -6.01 -19.01
N LEU A 123 -9.32 -5.54 -17.85
CA LEU A 123 -9.83 -4.19 -17.67
C LEU A 123 -8.88 -3.39 -16.76
N GLY A 124 -7.58 -3.63 -16.87
CA GLY A 124 -6.59 -2.93 -16.07
C GLY A 124 -6.50 -3.41 -14.60
N PRO A 125 -5.86 -2.61 -13.74
CA PRO A 125 -5.61 -2.90 -12.35
C PRO A 125 -6.90 -2.82 -11.56
N ARG A 126 -7.16 -3.89 -10.82
CA ARG A 126 -8.27 -3.98 -9.88
C ARG A 126 -7.74 -4.44 -8.54
N PRO A 127 -8.15 -3.80 -7.43
CA PRO A 127 -7.85 -4.33 -6.12
C PRO A 127 -8.43 -5.73 -5.93
N ALA A 128 -7.68 -6.61 -5.30
CA ALA A 128 -8.10 -7.95 -4.94
C ALA A 128 -7.47 -8.38 -3.61
N LEU A 129 -8.06 -9.41 -2.99
CA LEU A 129 -7.60 -9.97 -1.73
C LEU A 129 -7.22 -11.44 -1.84
N ALA A 130 -6.22 -11.82 -1.06
CA ALA A 130 -5.93 -13.20 -0.71
C ALA A 130 -5.71 -13.31 0.81
N VAL A 131 -5.98 -14.49 1.38
CA VAL A 131 -5.79 -14.75 2.82
C VAL A 131 -4.95 -15.98 3.06
N SER A 132 -4.21 -15.98 4.17
CA SER A 132 -3.36 -17.10 4.58
C SER A 132 -3.29 -17.22 6.10
N THR A 133 -3.21 -18.44 6.61
CA THR A 133 -2.92 -18.75 8.02
C THR A 133 -1.48 -19.18 8.25
N ASP A 134 -0.75 -19.56 7.19
CA ASP A 134 0.58 -20.15 7.26
C ASP A 134 1.67 -19.32 6.55
N THR A 135 1.28 -18.24 5.87
CA THR A 135 2.13 -17.35 5.04
C THR A 135 2.74 -18.02 3.80
N ILE A 136 2.32 -19.26 3.50
CA ILE A 136 2.82 -20.09 2.39
C ILE A 136 1.69 -20.28 1.37
N SER A 137 0.54 -20.76 1.84
CA SER A 137 -0.64 -21.06 1.04
C SER A 137 -1.59 -19.86 1.08
N TRP A 138 -1.89 -19.29 -0.09
CA TRP A 138 -2.76 -18.13 -0.20
C TRP A 138 -4.06 -18.47 -0.93
N ARG A 139 -5.19 -18.26 -0.25
CA ARG A 139 -6.53 -18.43 -0.84
C ARG A 139 -7.02 -17.07 -1.33
N ARG A 140 -7.20 -16.92 -2.65
CA ARG A 140 -7.83 -15.73 -3.23
C ARG A 140 -9.28 -15.61 -2.75
N LEU A 141 -9.65 -14.43 -2.26
CA LEU A 141 -11.05 -14.06 -2.02
C LEU A 141 -11.67 -13.39 -3.26
N GLY A 142 -10.83 -12.75 -4.09
CA GLY A 142 -11.22 -12.12 -5.35
C GLY A 142 -11.16 -10.60 -5.33
N PRO A 143 -11.66 -9.94 -6.40
CA PRO A 143 -11.67 -8.49 -6.52
C PRO A 143 -12.51 -7.80 -5.44
N LEU A 144 -12.11 -6.59 -5.06
CA LEU A 144 -12.90 -5.76 -4.15
C LEU A 144 -14.12 -5.15 -4.86
N HIS A 145 -15.18 -4.96 -4.09
CA HIS A 145 -16.39 -4.27 -4.50
C HIS A 145 -16.75 -3.18 -3.48
N PHE A 146 -16.98 -1.97 -3.98
CA PHE A 146 -17.43 -0.84 -3.18
C PHE A 146 -18.96 -0.70 -3.31
N THR A 147 -19.66 -0.72 -2.18
CA THR A 147 -21.10 -0.51 -2.15
C THR A 147 -21.44 0.88 -2.71
N TYR A 148 -22.43 0.95 -3.60
CA TYR A 148 -22.85 2.22 -4.20
C TYR A 148 -23.30 3.23 -3.14
N GLN A 149 -22.82 4.47 -3.28
CA GLN A 149 -23.13 5.57 -2.38
C GLN A 149 -23.80 6.71 -3.17
N PRO A 150 -25.14 6.87 -3.08
CA PRO A 150 -25.87 7.82 -3.91
C PRO A 150 -25.36 9.27 -3.84
N HIS A 151 -24.87 9.69 -2.67
CA HIS A 151 -24.38 11.05 -2.45
C HIS A 151 -23.08 11.37 -3.20
N LEU A 152 -22.30 10.35 -3.61
CA LEU A 152 -21.11 10.54 -4.44
C LEU A 152 -21.45 10.75 -5.92
N SER A 153 -22.70 10.49 -6.33
CA SER A 153 -23.17 10.62 -7.71
C SER A 153 -22.31 9.88 -8.76
N THR A 154 -21.56 8.87 -8.33
CA THR A 154 -20.72 8.03 -9.18
C THR A 154 -20.53 6.65 -8.53
N ASP A 155 -20.25 5.64 -9.35
CA ASP A 155 -19.88 4.31 -8.86
C ASP A 155 -18.35 4.22 -8.75
N LEU A 156 -17.85 4.03 -7.53
CA LEU A 156 -16.42 3.91 -7.27
C LEU A 156 -15.78 2.69 -7.96
N ASN A 157 -16.58 1.68 -8.30
CA ASN A 157 -16.11 0.48 -8.99
C ASN A 157 -15.72 0.74 -10.46
N PHE A 158 -16.04 1.91 -11.02
CA PHE A 158 -15.58 2.28 -12.37
C PHE A 158 -14.12 2.69 -12.43
N PHE A 159 -13.55 3.11 -11.30
CA PHE A 159 -12.23 3.71 -11.26
C PHE A 159 -11.17 2.69 -10.86
N PRO A 160 -9.98 2.74 -11.48
CA PRO A 160 -8.81 2.09 -10.94
C PRO A 160 -8.56 2.55 -9.50
N ASN A 161 -8.01 1.65 -8.69
CA ASN A 161 -7.78 1.90 -7.29
C ASN A 161 -6.52 1.14 -6.86
N LYS A 162 -5.68 1.78 -6.03
CA LYS A 162 -4.36 1.29 -5.62
C LYS A 162 -4.12 1.61 -4.14
N ASP A 163 -2.93 1.24 -3.65
CA ASP A 163 -2.44 1.62 -2.31
C ASP A 163 -3.38 1.17 -1.20
N LEU A 164 -3.82 -0.09 -1.30
CA LEU A 164 -4.84 -0.65 -0.43
C LEU A 164 -4.21 -1.33 0.76
N VAL A 165 -4.70 -1.03 1.96
CA VAL A 165 -4.17 -1.65 3.17
C VAL A 165 -5.19 -1.65 4.31
N PHE A 166 -5.33 -2.78 4.99
CA PHE A 166 -6.20 -2.89 6.15
C PHE A 166 -5.52 -2.35 7.41
N PHE A 167 -6.32 -1.73 8.27
CA PHE A 167 -5.96 -1.55 9.67
C PHE A 167 -5.86 -2.93 10.35
N PRO A 168 -4.92 -3.12 11.29
CA PRO A 168 -4.75 -4.41 11.97
C PRO A 168 -5.84 -4.70 13.02
N GLU A 169 -6.56 -3.66 13.47
CA GLU A 169 -7.56 -3.76 14.53
C GLU A 169 -8.93 -3.28 14.04
N ILE A 170 -9.96 -3.70 14.77
CA ILE A 170 -11.32 -3.19 14.60
C ILE A 170 -11.36 -1.72 14.99
N VAL A 171 -12.05 -0.93 14.17
CA VAL A 171 -12.31 0.48 14.42
C VAL A 171 -13.83 0.76 14.43
N PRO A 172 -14.27 1.87 15.01
CA PRO A 172 -15.64 2.33 14.85
C PRO A 172 -15.93 2.66 13.37
N GLY A 173 -16.96 2.04 12.82
CA GLY A 173 -17.49 2.40 11.50
C GLY A 173 -18.31 3.69 11.58
N PRO A 174 -18.59 4.36 10.44
CA PRO A 174 -19.34 5.63 10.42
C PRO A 174 -20.78 5.54 10.94
N ASP A 175 -21.34 4.33 11.00
CA ASP A 175 -22.65 4.03 11.57
C ASP A 175 -22.58 3.53 13.03
N GLY A 176 -21.40 3.62 13.65
CA GLY A 176 -21.12 3.16 15.01
C GLY A 176 -20.86 1.66 15.15
N ARG A 177 -20.89 0.88 14.06
CA ARG A 177 -20.64 -0.57 14.11
C ARG A 177 -19.14 -0.88 14.15
N ALA A 178 -18.77 -1.91 14.90
CA ALA A 178 -17.44 -2.50 14.83
C ALA A 178 -17.12 -2.92 13.38
N SER A 179 -16.04 -2.37 12.83
CA SER A 179 -15.68 -2.57 11.43
C SER A 179 -14.18 -2.84 11.27
N PHE A 180 -13.82 -3.61 10.26
CA PHE A 180 -12.47 -3.58 9.70
C PHE A 180 -12.39 -2.41 8.73
N ALA A 181 -11.43 -1.51 8.91
CA ALA A 181 -11.19 -0.41 7.98
C ALA A 181 -10.05 -0.73 7.02
N MET A 182 -10.15 -0.18 5.82
CA MET A 182 -9.14 -0.30 4.78
C MET A 182 -8.90 1.07 4.14
N LEU A 183 -7.64 1.49 4.11
CA LEU A 183 -7.23 2.62 3.29
C LEU A 183 -7.14 2.19 1.83
N HIS A 184 -7.47 3.07 0.91
CA HIS A 184 -7.33 2.87 -0.52
C HIS A 184 -7.16 4.22 -1.23
N ARG A 185 -6.86 4.18 -2.53
CA ARG A 185 -6.56 5.37 -3.31
C ARG A 185 -7.19 5.26 -4.70
N PRO A 186 -8.44 5.74 -4.86
CA PRO A 186 -9.08 5.82 -6.15
C PRO A 186 -8.30 6.72 -7.10
N MET A 187 -8.35 6.39 -8.39
CA MET A 187 -7.77 7.18 -9.47
C MET A 187 -8.89 7.64 -10.40
N TRP A 188 -9.19 8.94 -10.38
CA TRP A 188 -10.24 9.54 -11.19
C TRP A 188 -9.76 9.70 -12.64
N ASP A 189 -9.72 8.61 -13.39
CA ASP A 189 -9.37 8.60 -14.80
C ASP A 189 -10.16 7.49 -15.47
N LEU A 190 -11.10 7.88 -16.35
CA LEU A 190 -11.82 6.96 -17.23
C LEU A 190 -11.32 7.07 -18.67
N ASP A 191 -10.48 8.04 -19.00
CA ASP A 191 -9.94 8.23 -20.35
C ASP A 191 -9.15 7.00 -20.82
N TRP A 192 -8.52 6.28 -19.89
CA TRP A 192 -7.80 5.04 -20.21
C TRP A 192 -8.73 3.91 -20.67
N LEU A 193 -9.95 3.83 -20.12
CA LEU A 193 -10.93 2.82 -20.49
C LEU A 193 -11.68 3.25 -21.76
N ARG A 194 -12.03 4.54 -21.81
CA ARG A 194 -12.73 5.15 -22.93
C ARG A 194 -12.22 6.57 -23.16
N PRO A 195 -11.41 6.80 -24.20
CA PRO A 195 -10.86 8.12 -24.49
C PRO A 195 -11.94 9.19 -24.61
N GLY A 196 -11.77 10.30 -23.89
CA GLY A 196 -12.69 11.45 -23.89
C GLY A 196 -13.74 11.43 -22.78
N GLU A 197 -13.81 10.37 -21.98
CA GLU A 197 -14.71 10.26 -20.83
C GLU A 197 -14.26 11.16 -19.65
N GLY A 198 -12.95 11.40 -19.53
CA GLY A 198 -12.33 12.30 -18.57
C GLY A 198 -12.16 11.73 -17.17
N ALA A 199 -12.14 12.62 -16.19
CA ALA A 199 -11.85 12.36 -14.79
C ALA A 199 -13.00 12.84 -13.89
N PRO A 200 -14.21 12.23 -13.96
CA PRO A 200 -15.33 12.68 -13.15
C PRO A 200 -15.05 12.43 -11.66
N VAL A 201 -14.76 13.51 -10.95
CA VAL A 201 -14.54 13.51 -9.50
C VAL A 201 -15.88 13.30 -8.78
N PRO A 202 -15.95 12.46 -7.72
CA PRO A 202 -17.18 12.25 -6.98
C PRO A 202 -17.80 13.55 -6.45
N ALA A 203 -19.13 13.61 -6.38
CA ALA A 203 -19.84 14.76 -5.83
C ALA A 203 -19.41 15.02 -4.37
N GLY A 204 -19.15 16.30 -4.05
CA GLY A 204 -18.68 16.73 -2.73
C GLY A 204 -17.17 16.61 -2.51
N VAL A 205 -16.42 16.07 -3.47
CA VAL A 205 -14.95 16.02 -3.42
C VAL A 205 -14.38 17.23 -4.14
N ALA A 206 -13.67 18.10 -3.42
CA ALA A 206 -13.13 19.35 -3.96
C ALA A 206 -11.81 19.16 -4.72
N ASP A 207 -11.04 18.12 -4.40
CA ASP A 207 -9.73 17.86 -4.98
C ASP A 207 -9.76 16.59 -5.84
N GLY A 208 -9.56 16.76 -7.14
CA GLY A 208 -9.51 15.68 -8.12
C GLY A 208 -8.18 14.94 -8.19
N ARG A 209 -7.19 15.27 -7.35
CA ARG A 209 -5.93 14.54 -7.31
C ARG A 209 -6.10 13.19 -6.63
N PRO A 210 -5.34 12.15 -7.03
CA PRO A 210 -5.38 10.87 -6.34
C PRO A 210 -4.98 11.04 -4.86
N SER A 211 -5.90 10.65 -3.98
CA SER A 211 -5.94 10.99 -2.56
C SER A 211 -6.24 9.75 -1.72
N ILE A 212 -5.87 9.74 -0.44
CA ILE A 212 -6.14 8.62 0.47
C ILE A 212 -7.60 8.65 0.91
N TRP A 213 -8.28 7.52 0.76
CA TRP A 213 -9.65 7.26 1.17
C TRP A 213 -9.69 6.08 2.14
N ILE A 214 -10.79 5.95 2.87
CA ILE A 214 -11.05 4.86 3.81
C ILE A 214 -12.40 4.24 3.50
N ALA A 215 -12.49 2.92 3.59
CA ALA A 215 -13.73 2.18 3.50
C ALA A 215 -13.79 1.08 4.57
N TYR A 216 -14.98 0.55 4.82
CA TYR A 216 -15.26 -0.29 5.98
C TYR A 216 -15.92 -1.61 5.60
N VAL A 217 -15.61 -2.66 6.36
CA VAL A 217 -16.25 -3.97 6.34
C VAL A 217 -16.86 -4.24 7.70
N ASP A 218 -18.11 -4.69 7.74
CA ASP A 218 -18.78 -5.11 8.97
C ASP A 218 -18.02 -6.30 9.61
N ALA A 219 -17.58 -6.14 10.86
CA ALA A 219 -16.71 -7.12 11.50
C ALA A 219 -17.42 -8.47 11.73
N GLU A 220 -18.71 -8.46 12.07
CA GLU A 220 -19.52 -9.68 12.25
C GLU A 220 -19.74 -10.44 10.94
N ALA A 221 -19.87 -9.73 9.82
CA ALA A 221 -19.92 -10.35 8.51
C ALA A 221 -18.59 -11.05 8.18
N ALA A 222 -17.45 -10.38 8.38
CA ALA A 222 -16.13 -10.94 8.12
C ALA A 222 -15.76 -12.13 9.04
N ARG A 223 -16.19 -12.09 10.32
CA ARG A 223 -16.03 -13.22 11.25
C ARG A 223 -16.80 -14.46 10.81
N ARG A 224 -18.00 -14.28 10.23
CA ARG A 224 -18.82 -15.40 9.74
C ARG A 224 -18.31 -15.95 8.41
N ASP A 225 -17.86 -15.06 7.52
CA ASP A 225 -17.30 -15.41 6.23
C ASP A 225 -16.26 -14.38 5.82
N LEU A 226 -15.01 -14.83 5.68
CA LEU A 226 -13.89 -14.00 5.23
C LEU A 226 -14.14 -13.37 3.85
N SER A 227 -15.01 -13.93 3.01
CA SER A 227 -15.38 -13.32 1.72
C SER A 227 -16.00 -11.93 1.89
N ALA A 228 -16.60 -11.62 3.04
CA ALA A 228 -17.14 -10.30 3.33
C ALA A 228 -16.07 -9.20 3.31
N LEU A 229 -14.79 -9.54 3.50
CA LEU A 229 -13.67 -8.60 3.37
C LEU A 229 -13.57 -7.97 1.97
N THR A 230 -14.14 -8.59 0.94
CA THR A 230 -14.16 -8.01 -0.41
C THR A 230 -15.27 -7.00 -0.62
N SER A 231 -16.20 -6.84 0.33
CA SER A 231 -17.39 -5.99 0.21
C SER A 231 -17.28 -4.74 1.09
N LEU A 232 -16.75 -3.67 0.52
CA LEU A 232 -16.49 -2.41 1.20
C LEU A 232 -17.70 -1.47 1.19
N ARG A 233 -17.83 -0.69 2.26
CA ARG A 233 -18.93 0.25 2.50
C ARG A 233 -18.38 1.58 3.00
N HIS A 234 -19.20 2.62 2.92
CA HIS A 234 -18.92 3.93 3.53
C HIS A 234 -17.57 4.53 3.12
N SER A 235 -17.20 4.40 1.84
CA SER A 235 -15.96 4.94 1.31
C SER A 235 -15.96 6.47 1.39
N ALA A 236 -14.97 7.05 2.05
CA ALA A 236 -14.87 8.49 2.30
C ALA A 236 -13.42 9.00 2.14
N PRO A 237 -13.22 10.28 1.74
CA PRO A 237 -11.88 10.87 1.69
C PRO A 237 -11.30 11.01 3.09
N VAL A 238 -10.02 10.66 3.25
CA VAL A 238 -9.24 10.87 4.49
C VAL A 238 -8.32 12.07 4.31
N ALA A 239 -7.58 12.08 3.20
CA ALA A 239 -6.52 13.04 3.03
C ALA A 239 -6.22 13.26 1.54
N ALA A 240 -6.15 14.52 1.13
CA ALA A 240 -5.68 14.95 -0.19
C ALA A 240 -4.23 15.47 -0.10
N PRO A 241 -3.54 15.69 -1.24
CA PRO A 241 -2.23 16.33 -1.23
C PRO A 241 -2.26 17.76 -0.66
N GLU A 242 -1.46 18.04 0.36
CA GLU A 242 -1.38 19.36 1.01
C GLU A 242 0.06 19.91 1.04
N MET A 243 1.06 19.05 1.17
CA MET A 243 2.46 19.45 1.30
C MET A 243 3.18 19.54 -0.07
N PRO A 244 4.26 20.34 -0.18
CA PRO A 244 4.98 20.52 -1.45
C PRO A 244 5.52 19.21 -2.03
N PHE A 245 6.01 18.30 -1.18
CA PHE A 245 6.61 17.03 -1.60
C PHE A 245 5.59 16.00 -2.10
N GLU A 246 4.29 16.27 -1.91
CA GLU A 246 3.20 15.36 -2.21
C GLU A 246 2.19 15.90 -3.23
N VAL A 247 2.47 17.09 -3.79
CA VAL A 247 1.53 17.92 -4.58
C VAL A 247 0.82 17.20 -5.73
N ALA A 248 1.40 16.15 -6.31
CA ALA A 248 0.84 15.46 -7.45
C ALA A 248 -0.17 14.37 -7.05
N LYS A 249 0.19 13.54 -6.05
CA LYS A 249 -0.65 12.48 -5.48
C LYS A 249 -0.06 11.94 -4.18
N ILE A 250 -0.91 11.30 -3.38
CA ILE A 250 -0.54 10.53 -2.19
C ILE A 250 -1.20 9.16 -2.19
N GLY A 251 -0.66 8.23 -1.41
CA GLY A 251 -1.23 6.91 -1.18
C GLY A 251 -0.68 6.26 0.08
N ALA A 252 -1.48 5.38 0.69
CA ALA A 252 -1.07 4.65 1.89
C ALA A 252 0.08 3.68 1.57
N GLY A 253 1.02 3.56 2.52
CA GLY A 253 2.15 2.63 2.41
C GLY A 253 1.87 1.31 3.12
N PRO A 254 2.52 1.06 4.28
CA PRO A 254 2.27 -0.10 5.13
C PRO A 254 0.95 -0.01 5.92
N PRO A 255 0.54 -1.11 6.58
CA PRO A 255 -0.57 -1.07 7.53
C PRO A 255 -0.37 0.02 8.60
N PRO A 256 -1.42 0.80 8.91
CA PRO A 256 -1.34 1.80 9.98
C PRO A 256 -0.91 1.16 11.30
N LEU A 257 0.10 1.74 11.94
CA LEU A 257 0.65 1.26 13.20
C LEU A 257 -0.04 1.94 14.37
N ARG A 258 -0.50 1.17 15.36
CA ARG A 258 -1.01 1.72 16.61
C ARG A 258 0.15 2.32 17.43
N VAL A 259 0.06 3.60 17.75
CA VAL A 259 1.01 4.35 18.59
C VAL A 259 0.26 5.13 19.68
N PRO A 260 0.94 5.63 20.73
CA PRO A 260 0.28 6.40 21.79
C PRO A 260 -0.52 7.61 21.27
N GLU A 261 -0.06 8.24 20.18
CA GLU A 261 -0.68 9.43 19.60
C GLU A 261 -1.86 9.11 18.65
N GLY A 262 -2.11 7.84 18.31
CA GLY A 262 -3.18 7.43 17.38
C GLY A 262 -2.75 6.33 16.42
N TRP A 263 -3.20 6.43 15.16
CA TRP A 263 -2.76 5.56 14.07
C TRP A 263 -1.66 6.24 13.26
N LEU A 264 -0.44 5.73 13.35
CA LEU A 264 0.67 6.20 12.54
C LEU A 264 0.59 5.57 11.14
N LEU A 265 0.37 6.40 10.14
CA LEU A 265 0.40 6.03 8.73
C LEU A 265 1.66 6.58 8.08
N VAL A 266 2.55 5.68 7.64
CA VAL A 266 3.59 6.02 6.67
C VAL A 266 2.94 6.03 5.29
N HIS A 267 3.09 7.12 4.55
CA HIS A 267 2.50 7.28 3.22
C HIS A 267 3.56 7.70 2.21
N HIS A 268 3.29 7.51 0.93
CA HIS A 268 4.08 8.14 -0.11
C HIS A 268 3.45 9.46 -0.57
N GLY A 269 4.29 10.39 -1.00
CA GLY A 269 3.92 11.63 -1.67
C GLY A 269 4.72 11.80 -2.96
N VAL A 270 4.09 12.37 -3.99
CA VAL A 270 4.69 12.48 -5.31
C VAL A 270 4.76 13.92 -5.79
N THR A 271 5.89 14.27 -6.40
CA THR A 271 6.05 15.47 -7.24
C THR A 271 6.34 15.08 -8.69
N GLY A 272 6.06 15.99 -9.63
CA GLY A 272 6.37 15.79 -11.04
C GLY A 272 5.18 15.21 -11.84
N PRO A 273 5.44 14.65 -13.03
CA PRO A 273 4.39 14.14 -13.91
C PRO A 273 3.57 13.01 -13.27
N VAL A 274 2.27 12.98 -13.59
CA VAL A 274 1.40 11.83 -13.32
C VAL A 274 0.92 11.32 -14.67
N ALA A 275 1.41 10.14 -15.07
CA ALA A 275 0.98 9.52 -16.31
C ALA A 275 -0.50 9.12 -16.24
N ARG A 276 -1.15 9.07 -17.40
CA ARG A 276 -2.53 8.60 -17.54
C ARG A 276 -2.55 7.08 -17.63
N GLY A 277 -3.64 6.45 -17.18
CA GLY A 277 -3.77 4.99 -17.20
C GLY A 277 -2.65 4.26 -16.43
N PHE A 278 -1.93 3.37 -17.11
CA PHE A 278 -0.93 2.45 -16.51
C PHE A 278 0.50 2.72 -16.97
N GLU A 279 0.74 3.83 -17.67
CA GLU A 279 2.08 4.19 -18.09
C GLU A 279 2.97 4.56 -16.89
N LEU A 280 4.26 4.31 -17.04
CA LEU A 280 5.26 4.75 -16.06
C LEU A 280 5.36 6.26 -16.08
N SER A 281 5.25 6.87 -14.89
CA SER A 281 5.33 8.32 -14.70
C SER A 281 6.78 8.80 -14.68
N HIS A 282 7.47 8.67 -15.81
CA HIS A 282 8.88 9.07 -15.94
C HIS A 282 9.11 10.53 -15.47
N GLY A 283 10.09 10.71 -14.60
CA GLY A 283 10.40 12.02 -13.99
C GLY A 283 9.57 12.37 -12.76
N ALA A 284 8.63 11.52 -12.34
CA ALA A 284 8.01 11.63 -11.02
C ALA A 284 9.05 11.34 -9.93
N VAL A 285 8.86 11.93 -8.76
CA VAL A 285 9.69 11.69 -7.58
C VAL A 285 8.79 11.26 -6.42
N TYR A 286 9.00 10.05 -5.92
CA TYR A 286 8.26 9.48 -4.80
C TYR A 286 9.08 9.59 -3.52
N ARG A 287 8.43 10.08 -2.47
CA ARG A 287 9.02 10.30 -1.14
C ARG A 287 8.10 9.71 -0.08
N ALA A 288 8.64 9.37 1.09
CA ALA A 288 7.86 8.93 2.24
C ALA A 288 7.63 10.07 3.22
N GLY A 289 6.42 10.15 3.77
CA GLY A 289 6.04 11.03 4.88
C GLY A 289 5.21 10.27 5.91
N GLY A 290 4.76 11.00 6.94
CA GLY A 290 3.95 10.46 8.03
C GLY A 290 2.63 11.22 8.22
N MET A 291 1.61 10.50 8.67
CA MET A 291 0.35 11.06 9.19
C MET A 291 -0.02 10.37 10.50
N LEU A 292 -0.60 11.12 11.43
CA LEU A 292 -1.34 10.54 12.56
C LEU A 292 -2.83 10.66 12.26
N LEU A 293 -3.53 9.53 12.29
CA LEU A 293 -4.98 9.47 12.19
C LEU A 293 -5.58 9.26 13.57
N ASP A 294 -6.80 9.78 13.76
CA ASP A 294 -7.49 9.68 15.03
C ASP A 294 -7.80 8.21 15.37
N PRO A 295 -7.55 7.79 16.63
CA PRO A 295 -7.74 6.40 17.06
C PRO A 295 -9.20 5.93 16.99
N ASP A 296 -10.17 6.84 17.19
CA ASP A 296 -11.61 6.57 17.27
C ASP A 296 -12.32 6.89 15.96
N ASP A 297 -11.78 7.82 15.16
CA ASP A 297 -12.22 8.14 13.81
C ASP A 297 -11.05 8.13 12.81
N PRO A 298 -10.66 6.98 12.27
CA PRO A 298 -9.50 6.86 11.39
C PRO A 298 -9.63 7.63 10.06
N ALA A 299 -10.81 8.21 9.76
CA ALA A 299 -10.97 9.13 8.65
C ALA A 299 -10.41 10.54 8.93
N ARG A 300 -10.09 10.86 10.20
CA ARG A 300 -9.62 12.18 10.62
C ARG A 300 -8.11 12.22 10.78
N VAL A 301 -7.45 13.06 9.98
CA VAL A 301 -6.01 13.37 10.15
C VAL A 301 -5.82 14.32 11.32
N LEU A 302 -5.02 13.91 12.31
CA LEU A 302 -4.63 14.72 13.47
C LEU A 302 -3.38 15.56 13.19
N ALA A 303 -2.40 14.98 12.51
CA ALA A 303 -1.13 15.59 12.18
C ALA A 303 -0.53 14.97 10.92
N ARG A 304 0.32 15.71 10.21
CA ARG A 304 1.03 15.27 9.00
C ARG A 304 2.43 15.90 8.95
N SER A 305 3.42 15.16 8.47
CA SER A 305 4.78 15.68 8.24
C SER A 305 4.77 16.77 7.17
N GLN A 306 5.38 17.92 7.45
CA GLN A 306 5.50 19.02 6.47
C GLN A 306 6.59 18.75 5.42
N GLU A 307 7.65 18.07 5.83
CA GLU A 307 8.77 17.63 5.00
C GLU A 307 8.76 16.11 4.86
N PRO A 308 9.30 15.56 3.76
CA PRO A 308 9.44 14.12 3.60
C PRO A 308 10.40 13.57 4.66
N TRP A 309 10.04 12.44 5.25
CA TRP A 309 10.95 11.66 6.10
C TRP A 309 12.02 10.93 5.29
N LEU A 310 11.69 10.56 4.05
CA LEU A 310 12.62 9.86 3.18
C LEU A 310 12.48 10.34 1.73
N SER A 311 13.56 10.87 1.16
CA SER A 311 13.64 11.30 -0.24
C SER A 311 14.70 10.51 -1.00
N PRO A 312 14.50 10.12 -2.27
CA PRO A 312 15.50 9.37 -3.03
C PRO A 312 16.88 10.03 -3.02
N GLU A 313 17.90 9.30 -2.58
CA GLU A 313 19.27 9.82 -2.40
C GLU A 313 20.33 8.85 -2.91
N THR A 314 20.12 7.55 -2.69
CA THR A 314 21.04 6.50 -3.09
C THR A 314 20.91 6.15 -4.57
N ARG A 315 21.89 5.43 -5.12
CA ARG A 315 21.83 4.98 -6.52
C ARG A 315 20.63 4.07 -6.75
N GLU A 316 20.37 3.16 -5.82
CA GLU A 316 19.27 2.19 -5.87
C GLU A 316 17.89 2.87 -5.79
N GLU A 317 17.80 4.07 -5.21
CA GLU A 317 16.56 4.87 -5.18
C GLU A 317 16.40 5.81 -6.38
N THR A 318 17.52 6.20 -7.01
CA THR A 318 17.52 7.21 -8.09
C THR A 318 17.59 6.59 -9.49
N VAL A 319 18.05 5.33 -9.61
CA VAL A 319 18.26 4.63 -10.88
C VAL A 319 17.59 3.26 -10.84
N GLY A 320 16.68 3.01 -11.79
CA GLY A 320 15.96 1.76 -11.95
C GLY A 320 14.92 1.90 -13.07
N THR A 321 13.92 0.99 -13.11
CA THR A 321 12.82 1.03 -14.08
C THR A 321 12.06 2.37 -14.01
N LEU A 322 11.85 2.88 -12.80
CA LEU A 322 11.39 4.22 -12.55
C LEU A 322 12.34 4.88 -11.53
N GLY A 323 13.21 5.77 -12.00
CA GLY A 323 14.13 6.49 -11.11
C GLY A 323 13.42 7.43 -10.14
N ASN A 324 14.09 7.74 -9.02
CA ASN A 324 13.65 8.65 -7.95
C ASN A 324 12.44 8.14 -7.18
N VAL A 325 12.52 6.88 -6.71
CA VAL A 325 11.44 6.25 -5.95
C VAL A 325 11.93 5.75 -4.60
N VAL A 326 11.24 6.20 -3.56
CA VAL A 326 11.17 5.58 -2.24
C VAL A 326 9.69 5.28 -1.97
N PHE A 327 9.34 4.00 -1.87
CA PHE A 327 7.94 3.57 -1.81
C PHE A 327 7.69 2.63 -0.61
N PRO A 328 7.29 3.16 0.57
CA PRO A 328 7.10 2.35 1.78
C PRO A 328 5.87 1.46 1.67
N THR A 329 6.01 0.18 2.00
CA THR A 329 4.94 -0.83 1.80
C THR A 329 4.76 -1.81 2.95
N ALA A 330 5.76 -1.97 3.82
CA ALA A 330 5.63 -2.81 5.00
C ALA A 330 6.33 -2.20 6.23
N ILE A 331 5.88 -2.56 7.43
CA ILE A 331 6.48 -2.12 8.70
C ILE A 331 6.44 -3.24 9.72
N GLU A 332 7.56 -3.51 10.40
CA GLU A 332 7.66 -4.59 11.39
C GLU A 332 8.48 -4.20 12.60
N ARG A 333 8.13 -4.77 13.76
CA ARG A 333 8.93 -4.64 14.97
C ARG A 333 9.91 -5.79 15.09
N ILE A 334 11.21 -5.50 15.09
CA ILE A 334 12.31 -6.47 15.18
C ILE A 334 13.22 -6.03 16.32
N ALA A 335 13.41 -6.91 17.31
CA ALA A 335 14.23 -6.64 18.50
C ALA A 335 13.92 -5.30 19.20
N GLY A 336 12.65 -4.88 19.18
CA GLY A 336 12.20 -3.61 19.80
C GLY A 336 12.17 -2.41 18.84
N THR A 337 12.92 -2.45 17.75
CA THR A 337 12.99 -1.38 16.73
C THR A 337 11.94 -1.59 15.65
N LEU A 338 11.35 -0.51 15.14
CA LEU A 338 10.44 -0.57 14.00
C LEU A 338 11.23 -0.37 12.71
N TYR A 339 11.03 -1.24 11.73
CA TYR A 339 11.66 -1.18 10.42
C TYR A 339 10.59 -1.05 9.33
N VAL A 340 10.74 -0.07 8.46
CA VAL A 340 9.94 0.13 7.26
C VAL A 340 10.67 -0.45 6.07
N PHE A 341 10.01 -1.35 5.35
CA PHE A 341 10.47 -1.97 4.11
C PHE A 341 9.87 -1.19 2.94
N TYR A 342 10.70 -0.83 1.96
CA TYR A 342 10.30 0.06 0.88
C TYR A 342 10.92 -0.30 -0.46
N GLY A 343 10.18 -0.05 -1.55
CA GLY A 343 10.70 -0.15 -2.92
C GLY A 343 11.65 0.99 -3.27
N MET A 344 12.70 0.68 -4.02
CA MET A 344 13.77 1.59 -4.46
C MET A 344 13.82 1.59 -6.00
N ALA A 345 13.58 2.75 -6.61
CA ALA A 345 13.59 2.96 -8.07
C ALA A 345 12.85 1.92 -8.93
N ASP A 346 11.79 1.30 -8.40
CA ASP A 346 11.10 0.17 -9.02
C ASP A 346 12.06 -0.96 -9.49
N SER A 347 13.08 -1.29 -8.68
CA SER A 347 14.10 -2.28 -9.05
C SER A 347 14.68 -3.09 -7.87
N ALA A 348 14.72 -2.49 -6.69
CA ALA A 348 15.27 -3.09 -5.47
C ALA A 348 14.39 -2.78 -4.26
N ILE A 349 14.75 -3.36 -3.12
CA ILE A 349 14.06 -3.20 -1.84
C ILE A 349 15.06 -2.76 -0.78
N GLY A 350 14.69 -1.70 -0.06
CA GLY A 350 15.44 -1.15 1.06
C GLY A 350 14.72 -1.29 2.40
N VAL A 351 15.45 -0.96 3.46
CA VAL A 351 14.94 -0.89 4.83
C VAL A 351 15.36 0.44 5.47
N ALA A 352 14.43 1.03 6.23
CA ALA A 352 14.66 2.19 7.07
C ALA A 352 14.17 1.92 8.50
N ALA A 353 14.88 2.43 9.51
CA ALA A 353 14.43 2.40 10.89
C ALA A 353 13.47 3.56 11.15
N LEU A 354 12.33 3.26 11.77
CA LEU A 354 11.39 4.26 12.27
C LEU A 354 11.66 4.51 13.75
N GLU A 355 12.13 5.71 14.06
CA GLU A 355 12.53 6.10 15.41
C GLU A 355 11.59 7.17 15.95
N ARG A 356 11.33 7.12 17.25
CA ARG A 356 10.61 8.19 17.95
C ARG A 356 11.61 9.30 18.28
N THR A 357 11.30 10.53 17.87
CA THR A 357 12.23 11.68 17.96
C THR A 357 11.99 12.60 19.16
N ALA A 358 10.92 12.36 19.92
CA ALA A 358 10.62 13.07 21.17
C ALA A 358 10.29 12.06 22.27
N ASP A 359 10.78 12.31 23.49
CA ASP A 359 10.46 11.57 24.70
C ASP A 359 9.09 11.97 25.27
#